data_AF-A0A522AIB4-F1
#
_entry.id   AF-A0A522AIB4-F1
#
_cell.length_a   1.000
_cell.length_b   1.000
_cell.length_c   1.000
_cell.angle_alpha   90.00
_cell.angle_beta   90.00
_cell.angle_gamma   90.00
#
_symmetry.space_group_name_H-M   'P 1'
#
loop_
_entity.id
_entity.type
_entity.pdbx_description
1 polymer ?
#
loop_
_entity_poly.entity_id
_entity_poly.type
_entity_poly.pdbx_seq_one_letter_code
_entity_poly.pdbx_strand_id
1 'polypeptide(L)'
;MKLEGDAVFAAAPASIDGQGDRILDQIATTYRAFVDARTRAIPASDHLCTACPAVAHLDLKVVLHRGHVVRQAFGSGSDLLGPAVTIAHRLLKNTIRDRIGFRPYLFLSDAAATGLGVPDVGLAHAEAYADAGRIGGRIVELGQPVS
;
A
#
# COMPACT_ATOMS: atom_id res chain seq x y z
N MET A 1 -5.18 -10.16 -8.88
CA MET A 1 -5.69 -9.24 -7.85
C MET A 1 -6.77 -9.96 -7.08
N LYS A 2 -6.87 -9.76 -5.77
CA LYS A 2 -7.86 -10.38 -4.88
C LYS A 2 -8.36 -9.31 -3.90
N LEU A 3 -9.63 -9.40 -3.52
CA LEU A 3 -10.21 -8.57 -2.46
C LEU A 3 -10.09 -9.29 -1.12
N GLU A 4 -9.66 -8.57 -0.09
CA GLU A 4 -9.46 -9.07 1.27
C GLU A 4 -10.15 -8.13 2.26
N GLY A 5 -11.46 -8.28 2.40
CA GLY A 5 -12.28 -7.36 3.19
C GLY A 5 -12.31 -5.96 2.55
N ASP A 6 -11.74 -4.98 3.22
CA ASP A 6 -11.59 -3.60 2.75
C ASP A 6 -10.26 -3.35 1.99
N ALA A 7 -9.41 -4.37 1.87
CA ALA A 7 -8.12 -4.28 1.21
C ALA A 7 -8.12 -4.94 -0.17
N VAL A 8 -7.20 -4.47 -1.02
CA VAL A 8 -6.85 -5.08 -2.30
C VAL A 8 -5.46 -5.69 -2.19
N PHE A 9 -5.35 -6.98 -2.50
CA PHE A 9 -4.06 -7.65 -2.71
C PHE A 9 -3.76 -7.79 -4.21
N ALA A 10 -2.65 -7.23 -4.65
CA ALA A 10 -2.17 -7.32 -6.03
C ALA A 10 -0.69 -7.72 -6.06
N ALA A 11 -0.30 -8.40 -7.14
CA ALA A 11 1.07 -8.82 -7.35
C ALA A 11 1.44 -8.65 -8.82
N ALA A 12 2.69 -8.28 -9.05
CA ALA A 12 3.28 -8.13 -10.36
C ALA A 12 4.58 -8.97 -10.43
N PRO A 13 4.94 -9.50 -11.61
CA PRO A 13 6.24 -10.13 -11.81
C PRO A 13 7.37 -9.10 -11.73
N ALA A 14 8.60 -9.57 -11.49
CA ALA A 14 9.81 -8.73 -11.43
C ALA A 14 10.16 -8.02 -12.76
N SER A 15 9.44 -8.26 -13.85
CA SER A 15 9.64 -7.53 -15.11
C SER A 15 9.28 -6.04 -15.03
N ILE A 16 8.70 -5.58 -13.91
CA ILE A 16 8.47 -4.16 -13.62
C ILE A 16 9.68 -3.47 -12.98
N ASP A 17 10.77 -4.19 -12.73
CA ASP A 17 11.98 -3.63 -12.13
C ASP A 17 12.52 -2.45 -12.95
N GLY A 18 13.07 -1.45 -12.27
CA GLY A 18 13.52 -0.19 -12.86
C GLY A 18 12.40 0.76 -13.31
N GLN A 19 11.13 0.42 -13.14
CA GLN A 19 9.99 1.26 -13.53
C GLN A 19 9.40 2.03 -12.35
N GLY A 20 10.23 2.45 -11.39
CA GLY A 20 9.81 3.09 -10.14
C GLY A 20 8.90 4.29 -10.35
N ASP A 21 9.30 5.23 -11.20
CA ASP A 21 8.51 6.43 -11.49
C ASP A 21 7.11 6.09 -11.98
N ARG A 22 6.99 5.17 -12.95
CA ARG A 22 5.71 4.71 -13.49
C ARG A 22 4.82 4.07 -12.41
N ILE A 23 5.42 3.29 -11.49
CA ILE A 23 4.67 2.64 -10.42
C ILE A 23 4.22 3.65 -9.36
N LEU A 24 5.09 4.60 -8.98
CA LEU A 24 4.75 5.68 -8.06
C LEU A 24 3.63 6.57 -8.63
N ASP A 25 3.70 6.92 -9.91
CA ASP A 25 2.65 7.67 -10.61
C ASP A 25 1.32 6.92 -10.66
N GLN A 26 1.36 5.60 -10.87
CA GLN A 26 0.16 4.76 -10.85
C GLN A 26 -0.48 4.73 -9.45
N ILE A 27 0.33 4.64 -8.39
CA ILE A 27 -0.16 4.69 -7.01
C ILE A 27 -0.73 6.08 -6.69
N ALA A 28 -0.05 7.15 -7.10
CA ALA A 28 -0.54 8.52 -6.92
C ALA A 28 -1.86 8.76 -7.67
N THR A 29 -2.00 8.25 -8.89
CA THR A 29 -3.25 8.27 -9.66
C THR A 29 -4.37 7.51 -8.97
N THR A 30 -4.05 6.33 -8.41
CA THR A 30 -5.00 5.51 -7.66
C THR A 30 -5.47 6.23 -6.40
N TYR A 31 -4.57 6.90 -5.68
CA TYR A 31 -4.91 7.71 -4.52
C TYR A 31 -5.81 8.90 -4.88
N ARG A 32 -5.52 9.63 -5.97
CA ARG A 32 -6.40 10.71 -6.45
C ARG A 32 -7.80 10.20 -6.78
N ALA A 33 -7.91 9.09 -7.51
CA ALA A 33 -9.19 8.47 -7.82
C ALA A 33 -9.98 8.05 -6.56
N PHE A 34 -9.28 7.58 -5.52
CA PHE A 34 -9.88 7.28 -4.22
C PHE A 34 -10.42 8.55 -3.54
N VAL A 35 -9.64 9.63 -3.49
CA VAL A 35 -10.07 10.92 -2.90
C VAL A 35 -11.30 11.47 -3.63
N ASP A 36 -11.31 11.39 -4.96
CA ASP A 36 -12.46 11.82 -5.78
C ASP A 36 -13.71 10.99 -5.49
N ALA A 37 -13.55 9.65 -5.39
CA ALA A 37 -14.65 8.75 -5.07
C ALA A 37 -15.18 8.99 -3.65
N ARG A 38 -14.29 9.17 -2.66
CA ARG A 38 -14.64 9.52 -1.28
C ARG A 38 -15.44 10.82 -1.24
N THR A 39 -14.97 11.84 -1.93
CA THR A 39 -15.61 13.17 -1.96
C THR A 39 -17.01 13.10 -2.57
N ARG A 40 -17.19 12.35 -3.66
CA ARG A 40 -18.51 12.12 -4.27
C ARG A 40 -19.46 11.27 -3.39
N ALA A 41 -18.92 10.43 -2.52
CA ALA A 41 -19.69 9.57 -1.64
C ALA A 41 -20.19 10.28 -0.37
N ILE A 42 -19.70 11.49 -0.07
CA ILE A 42 -20.21 12.32 1.03
C ILE A 42 -21.55 12.92 0.55
N PRO A 43 -22.68 12.59 1.20
CA PRO A 43 -23.99 13.09 0.79
C PRO A 43 -24.13 14.59 1.04
N ALA A 44 -25.14 15.19 0.42
CA ALA A 44 -25.56 16.56 0.72
C ALA A 44 -25.92 16.72 2.21
N SER A 45 -25.82 17.96 2.71
CA SER A 45 -25.92 18.34 4.12
C SER A 45 -27.27 18.05 4.81
N ASP A 46 -28.26 17.52 4.08
CA ASP A 46 -29.59 17.16 4.58
C ASP A 46 -29.74 15.68 4.98
N HIS A 47 -28.66 14.88 4.88
CA HIS A 47 -28.71 13.45 5.18
C HIS A 47 -28.39 13.13 6.67
N LEU A 48 -29.32 12.46 7.36
CA LEU A 48 -29.17 11.97 8.76
C LEU A 48 -28.42 10.62 8.87
N CYS A 49 -27.36 10.40 8.07
CA CYS A 49 -26.62 9.13 8.11
C CYS A 49 -25.48 9.19 9.14
N THR A 50 -25.40 8.19 10.01
CA THR A 50 -24.28 8.05 10.98
C THR A 50 -23.00 7.49 10.34
N ALA A 51 -23.08 6.83 9.19
CA ALA A 51 -21.93 6.26 8.49
C ALA A 51 -21.22 7.27 7.55
N CYS A 52 -21.95 8.24 7.00
CA CYS A 52 -21.41 9.22 6.05
C CYS A 52 -20.30 10.12 6.63
N PRO A 53 -20.35 10.57 7.90
CA PRO A 53 -19.22 11.26 8.51
C PRO A 53 -17.94 10.39 8.57
N ALA A 54 -18.07 9.08 8.74
CA ALA A 54 -16.92 8.17 8.77
C ALA A 54 -16.23 8.07 7.40
N VAL A 55 -17.00 8.13 6.30
CA VAL A 55 -16.46 8.11 4.92
C VAL A 55 -15.52 9.30 4.67
N ALA A 56 -15.83 10.47 5.23
CA ALA A 56 -14.99 11.66 5.09
C ALA A 56 -13.59 11.50 5.70
N HIS A 57 -13.42 10.57 6.64
CA HIS A 57 -12.16 10.31 7.33
C HIS A 57 -11.41 9.08 6.80
N LEU A 58 -11.88 8.45 5.71
CA LEU A 58 -11.19 7.32 5.09
C LEU A 58 -9.99 7.79 4.29
N ASP A 59 -8.85 7.12 4.45
CA ASP A 59 -7.61 7.37 3.71
C ASP A 59 -6.87 6.05 3.41
N LEU A 60 -5.94 6.09 2.45
CA LEU A 60 -5.22 4.90 2.01
C LEU A 60 -3.91 4.66 2.77
N LYS A 61 -3.70 3.40 3.13
CA LYS A 61 -2.41 2.81 3.48
C LYS A 61 -2.04 1.85 2.36
N VAL A 62 -0.92 2.09 1.69
CA VAL A 62 -0.40 1.20 0.64
C VAL A 62 0.90 0.58 1.14
N VAL A 63 1.06 -0.73 0.93
CA VAL A 63 2.30 -1.45 1.24
C VAL A 63 2.77 -2.12 -0.04
N LEU A 64 4.04 -1.89 -0.40
CA LEU A 64 4.71 -2.55 -1.51
C LEU A 64 5.92 -3.32 -1.00
N HIS A 65 5.84 -4.64 -1.14
CA HIS A 65 6.91 -5.54 -0.76
C HIS A 65 7.36 -6.39 -1.93
N ARG A 66 8.66 -6.66 -1.99
CA ARG A 66 9.27 -7.54 -2.99
C ARG A 66 9.86 -8.75 -2.28
N GLY A 67 9.52 -9.94 -2.79
CA GLY A 67 10.14 -11.18 -2.36
C GLY A 67 9.61 -12.36 -3.17
N HIS A 68 10.10 -13.55 -2.84
CA HIS A 68 9.72 -14.78 -3.53
C HIS A 68 8.31 -15.22 -3.13
N VAL A 69 7.52 -15.55 -4.14
CA VAL A 69 6.17 -16.11 -4.01
C VAL A 69 6.00 -17.28 -4.98
N VAL A 70 5.20 -18.25 -4.58
CA VAL A 70 4.75 -19.34 -5.42
C VAL A 70 3.30 -19.06 -5.79
N ARG A 71 3.01 -19.07 -7.09
CA ARG A 71 1.63 -19.02 -7.57
C ARG A 71 1.09 -20.45 -7.63
N GLN A 72 0.02 -20.71 -6.89
CA GLN A 72 -0.70 -21.97 -6.96
C GLN A 72 -2.07 -21.74 -7.61
N ALA A 73 -2.35 -22.48 -8.68
CA ALA A 73 -3.66 -22.48 -9.30
C ALA A 73 -4.53 -23.56 -8.63
N PHE A 74 -5.67 -23.17 -8.08
CA PHE A 74 -6.68 -24.09 -7.55
C PHE A 74 -8.02 -23.76 -8.24
N GLY A 75 -8.54 -24.70 -9.03
CA GLY A 75 -9.77 -24.50 -9.79
C GLY A 75 -9.69 -23.29 -10.73
N SER A 76 -10.66 -22.38 -10.65
CA SER A 76 -10.70 -21.14 -11.43
C SER A 76 -9.90 -19.97 -10.81
N GLY A 77 -9.26 -20.18 -9.64
CA GLY A 77 -8.49 -19.15 -8.93
C GLY A 77 -6.98 -19.40 -8.95
N SER A 78 -6.20 -18.34 -8.78
CA SER A 78 -4.77 -18.43 -8.44
C SER A 78 -4.50 -17.75 -7.11
N ASP A 79 -3.98 -18.48 -6.14
CA ASP A 79 -3.48 -17.93 -4.88
C ASP A 79 -1.96 -17.73 -4.96
N LEU A 80 -1.47 -16.79 -4.15
CA LEU A 80 -0.05 -16.52 -3.97
C LEU A 80 0.32 -16.93 -2.56
N LEU A 81 1.30 -17.82 -2.45
CA LEU A 81 1.82 -18.31 -1.18
C LEU A 81 3.31 -18.02 -1.08
N GLY A 82 3.80 -17.93 0.15
CA GLY A 82 5.22 -17.84 0.44
C GLY A 82 5.56 -16.70 1.42
N PRO A 83 6.82 -16.64 1.85
CA PRO A 83 7.26 -15.73 2.90
C PRO A 83 6.96 -14.25 2.60
N ALA A 84 7.07 -13.84 1.34
CA ALA A 84 6.81 -12.45 0.95
C ALA A 84 5.33 -12.05 1.14
N VAL A 85 4.39 -12.98 1.00
CA VAL A 85 2.95 -12.72 1.26
C VAL A 85 2.73 -12.52 2.75
N THR A 86 3.32 -13.37 3.59
CA THR A 86 3.27 -13.22 5.05
C THR A 86 3.86 -11.89 5.49
N ILE A 87 5.02 -11.50 4.95
CA ILE A 87 5.65 -10.21 5.27
C ILE A 87 4.77 -9.05 4.85
N ALA A 88 4.18 -9.07 3.64
CA ALA A 88 3.26 -8.02 3.19
C ALA A 88 2.07 -7.85 4.16
N HIS A 89 1.49 -8.95 4.65
CA HIS A 89 0.41 -8.88 5.65
C HIS A 89 0.88 -8.38 7.02
N ARG A 90 2.10 -8.72 7.45
CA ARG A 90 2.69 -8.17 8.68
C ARG A 90 2.90 -6.67 8.57
N LEU A 91 3.43 -6.22 7.44
CA LEU A 91 3.67 -4.81 7.14
C LEU A 91 2.39 -3.98 7.13
N LEU A 92 1.19 -4.54 6.95
CA LEU A 92 -0.07 -3.78 7.12
C LEU A 92 -0.29 -3.33 8.58
N LYS A 93 0.26 -4.08 9.55
CA LYS A 93 0.19 -3.83 11.00
C LYS A 93 1.40 -3.02 11.51
N ASN A 94 1.97 -2.17 10.65
CA ASN A 94 3.13 -1.33 10.96
C ASN A 94 2.83 -0.19 11.96
N THR A 95 3.91 0.41 12.46
CA THR A 95 3.98 1.54 13.41
C THR A 95 4.18 2.91 12.75
N ILE A 96 4.05 3.00 11.41
CA ILE A 96 4.32 4.24 10.65
C ILE A 96 3.46 5.41 11.13
N ARG A 97 2.24 5.14 11.59
CA ARG A 97 1.35 6.17 12.14
C ARG A 97 1.92 6.87 13.38
N ASP A 98 2.83 6.24 14.11
CA ASP A 98 3.50 6.86 15.25
C ASP A 98 4.50 7.93 14.79
N ARG A 99 4.96 7.87 13.54
CA ARG A 99 5.90 8.83 12.93
C ARG A 99 5.20 9.90 12.12
N ILE A 100 4.19 9.53 11.34
CA ILE A 100 3.52 10.46 10.41
C ILE A 100 2.05 10.74 10.74
N GLY A 101 1.51 10.21 11.84
CA GLY A 101 0.10 10.35 12.17
C GLY A 101 -0.80 9.62 11.18
N PHE A 102 -1.98 10.20 10.92
CA PHE A 102 -3.00 9.60 10.04
C PHE A 102 -2.84 9.96 8.56
N ARG A 103 -1.71 10.57 8.17
CA ARG A 103 -1.45 10.93 6.77
C ARG A 103 -1.45 9.67 5.89
N PRO A 104 -2.05 9.71 4.68
CA PRO A 104 -2.04 8.59 3.76
C PRO A 104 -0.63 8.36 3.23
N TYR A 105 -0.24 7.10 3.05
CA TYR A 105 1.14 6.77 2.69
C TYR A 105 1.26 5.48 1.90
N LEU A 106 2.38 5.40 1.18
CA LEU A 106 2.96 4.19 0.64
C LEU A 106 4.19 3.81 1.48
N PHE A 107 4.23 2.58 1.98
CA PHE A 107 5.44 1.98 2.52
C PHE A 107 6.05 1.04 1.49
N LEU A 108 7.25 1.35 1.00
CA LEU A 108 8.05 0.45 0.15
C LEU A 108 9.10 -0.23 1.02
N SER A 109 9.12 -1.56 1.06
CA SER A 109 10.29 -2.25 1.63
C SER A 109 11.56 -1.92 0.82
N ASP A 110 12.74 -1.93 1.44
CA ASP A 110 14.01 -1.62 0.76
C ASP A 110 14.24 -2.50 -0.48
N ALA A 111 13.83 -3.77 -0.41
CA ALA A 111 13.86 -4.69 -1.54
C ALA A 111 12.99 -4.21 -2.72
N ALA A 112 11.81 -3.64 -2.44
CA ALA A 112 10.93 -3.08 -3.45
C ALA A 112 11.48 -1.76 -4.00
N ALA A 113 11.95 -0.86 -3.13
CA ALA A 113 12.53 0.42 -3.53
C ALA A 113 13.76 0.22 -4.44
N THR A 114 14.64 -0.72 -4.06
CA THR A 114 15.81 -1.10 -4.86
C THR A 114 15.41 -1.73 -6.19
N GLY A 115 14.50 -2.71 -6.19
CA GLY A 115 14.05 -3.38 -7.42
C GLY A 115 13.39 -2.41 -8.41
N LEU A 116 12.68 -1.39 -7.90
CA LEU A 116 12.06 -0.36 -8.72
C LEU A 116 13.02 0.75 -9.17
N GLY A 117 14.25 0.80 -8.65
CA GLY A 117 15.23 1.84 -8.99
C GLY A 117 15.00 3.18 -8.27
N VAL A 118 14.31 3.17 -7.13
CA VAL A 118 14.00 4.36 -6.31
C VAL A 118 14.46 4.18 -4.85
N PRO A 119 15.73 3.82 -4.60
CA PRO A 119 16.20 3.40 -3.27
C PRO A 119 16.09 4.49 -2.20
N ASP A 120 16.10 5.76 -2.59
CA ASP A 120 16.11 6.93 -1.70
C ASP A 120 14.81 7.74 -1.72
N VAL A 121 13.74 7.18 -2.28
CA VAL A 121 12.43 7.85 -2.26
C VAL A 121 11.92 7.99 -0.82
N GLY A 122 11.48 9.19 -0.43
CA GLY A 122 10.80 9.41 0.85
C GLY A 122 11.63 9.17 2.12
N LEU A 123 10.93 9.02 3.24
CA LEU A 123 11.54 8.94 4.58
C LEU A 123 11.96 7.50 4.92
N ALA A 124 13.22 7.31 5.33
CA ALA A 124 13.72 6.03 5.83
C ALA A 124 12.92 5.56 7.05
N HIS A 125 12.56 4.28 7.07
CA HIS A 125 11.83 3.62 8.14
C HIS A 125 12.19 2.13 8.24
N ALA A 126 11.83 1.49 9.35
CA ALA A 126 11.95 0.06 9.48
C ALA A 126 10.97 -0.48 10.52
N GLU A 127 10.48 -1.67 10.25
CA GLU A 127 9.60 -2.44 11.12
C GLU A 127 10.35 -3.67 11.64
N ALA A 128 10.07 -4.09 12.87
CA ALA A 128 10.68 -5.28 13.46
C ALA A 128 9.58 -6.22 13.96
N TYR A 129 9.65 -7.47 13.53
CA TYR A 129 8.71 -8.53 13.92
C TYR A 129 9.48 -9.71 14.49
N ALA A 130 8.95 -10.33 15.55
CA ALA A 130 9.60 -11.46 16.21
C ALA A 130 9.82 -12.66 15.27
N ASP A 131 8.91 -12.87 14.32
CA ASP A 131 8.88 -14.00 13.39
C ASP A 131 9.46 -13.69 12.00
N ALA A 132 9.58 -12.40 11.63
CA ALA A 132 10.04 -11.97 10.30
C ALA A 132 11.31 -11.11 10.33
N GLY A 133 11.86 -10.84 11.52
CA GLY A 133 13.04 -9.99 11.68
C GLY A 133 12.76 -8.52 11.37
N ARG A 134 13.82 -7.80 10.99
CA ARG A 134 13.76 -6.37 10.69
C ARG A 134 13.60 -6.14 9.19
N ILE A 135 12.56 -5.41 8.81
CA ILE A 135 12.27 -5.02 7.43
C ILE A 135 12.44 -3.51 7.29
N GLY A 136 13.50 -3.10 6.59
CA GLY A 136 13.73 -1.71 6.23
C GLY A 136 12.86 -1.27 5.05
N GLY A 137 12.67 0.04 4.92
CA GLY A 137 11.92 0.62 3.83
C GLY A 137 11.83 2.13 3.84
N ARG A 138 10.95 2.62 2.97
CA ARG A 138 10.71 4.03 2.71
C ARG A 138 9.24 4.36 2.87
N ILE A 139 8.96 5.49 3.51
CA ILE A 139 7.62 6.08 3.63
C ILE A 139 7.50 7.20 2.61
N VAL A 140 6.54 7.07 1.70
CA VAL A 140 6.16 8.12 0.75
C VAL A 140 4.77 8.59 1.13
N GLU A 141 4.64 9.86 1.52
CA GLU A 141 3.33 10.46 1.82
C GLU A 141 2.55 10.64 0.51
N LEU A 142 1.29 10.20 0.51
CA LEU A 142 0.41 10.35 -0.65
C LEU A 142 -0.27 11.72 -0.60
N GLY A 143 -0.46 12.34 -1.77
CA GLY A 143 -1.12 13.64 -1.88
C GLY A 143 -0.19 14.85 -1.76
N GLN A 144 1.10 14.66 -1.48
CA GLN A 144 2.14 15.66 -1.76
C GLN A 144 2.83 15.32 -3.09
N PRO A 145 3.32 16.32 -3.88
CA PRO A 145 4.12 16.07 -5.05
C PRO A 145 5.39 15.28 -4.65
N VAL A 146 5.61 14.12 -5.26
CA VAL A 146 6.91 13.45 -5.23
C VAL A 146 7.89 14.36 -5.97
N SER A 147 8.79 15.00 -5.21
CA SER A 147 9.82 15.92 -5.73
C SER A 147 11.09 15.16 -6.09
#